data_AF-A0A9D4Q1I2-F1
#
_entry.id   AF-A0A9D4Q1I2-F1
#
_cell.length_a   1.000
_cell.length_b   1.000
_cell.length_c   1.000
_cell.angle_alpha   90.00
_cell.angle_beta   90.00
_cell.angle_gamma   90.00
#
_symmetry.space_group_name_H-M   'P 1'
#
loop_
_entity.id
_entity.type
_entity.pdbx_description
1 polymer ?
#
loop_
_entity_poly.entity_id
_entity_poly.type
_entity_poly.pdbx_seq_one_letter_code
_entity_poly.pdbx_strand_id
1 'polypeptide(L)'
;MLVAAQWDQVQELADFLKGFRVTVEILSKEKDVTASLLLVRRSEIKECPTPSNQDSQMVRCMKERMLNKFEHRFPVPEHSVAAALLDPRFQNLTAVEHYLTTNIMTSFQFLTSQVESTSRVKTFTVNALRVTSTAETRSRF
;
A
#
# COMPACT_ATOMS: atom_id res chain seq x y z
N MET A 1 8.53 -33.79 22.83
CA MET A 1 7.16 -34.10 22.38
C MET A 1 6.28 -32.94 22.82
N LEU A 2 5.58 -32.26 21.92
CA LEU A 2 4.66 -31.18 22.30
C LEU A 2 3.45 -31.77 23.02
N VAL A 3 2.97 -31.08 24.05
CA VAL A 3 1.74 -31.47 24.79
C VAL A 3 0.52 -31.11 23.94
N ALA A 4 -0.60 -31.83 24.08
CA ALA A 4 -1.82 -31.63 23.25
C ALA A 4 -2.24 -30.16 23.12
N ALA A 5 -2.24 -29.39 24.23
CA ALA A 5 -2.56 -27.96 24.21
C ALA A 5 -1.60 -27.10 23.37
N GLN A 6 -0.34 -27.50 23.23
CA GLN A 6 0.63 -26.81 22.37
C GLN A 6 0.38 -27.13 20.89
N TRP A 7 -0.12 -28.32 20.57
CA TRP A 7 -0.53 -28.67 19.22
C TRP A 7 -1.75 -27.86 18.77
N ASP A 8 -2.72 -27.65 19.66
CA ASP A 8 -3.89 -26.81 19.36
C ASP A 8 -3.47 -25.37 19.05
N GLN A 9 -2.52 -24.81 19.80
CA GLN A 9 -1.96 -23.47 19.54
C GLN A 9 -1.20 -23.39 18.21
N VAL A 10 -0.42 -24.43 17.87
CA VAL A 10 0.29 -24.50 16.57
C VAL A 10 -0.69 -24.61 15.42
N GLN A 11 -1.76 -25.37 15.57
CA GLN A 11 -2.80 -25.52 14.57
C GLN A 11 -3.54 -24.20 14.34
N GLU A 12 -3.92 -23.52 15.42
CA GLU A 12 -4.56 -22.19 15.34
C GLU A 12 -3.65 -21.15 14.66
N LEU A 13 -2.35 -21.15 14.98
CA LEU A 13 -1.38 -20.29 14.32
C LEU A 13 -1.24 -20.62 12.83
N ALA A 14 -1.21 -21.90 12.48
CA ALA A 14 -1.14 -22.33 11.08
C ALA A 14 -2.38 -21.88 10.30
N ASP A 15 -3.57 -21.99 10.90
CA ASP A 15 -4.82 -21.57 10.27
C ASP A 15 -4.91 -20.05 10.11
N PHE A 16 -4.42 -19.30 11.09
CA PHE A 16 -4.21 -17.85 10.97
C PHE A 16 -3.27 -17.50 9.79
N LEU A 17 -2.11 -18.16 9.70
CA LEU A 17 -1.12 -17.87 8.65
C LEU A 17 -1.59 -18.26 7.25
N LYS A 18 -2.49 -19.25 7.11
CA LYS A 18 -3.11 -19.61 5.82
C LYS A 18 -3.88 -18.44 5.20
N GLY A 19 -4.46 -17.54 6.00
CA GLY A 19 -5.18 -16.36 5.48
C GLY A 19 -4.30 -15.49 4.59
N PHE A 20 -3.04 -15.27 4.98
CA PHE A 20 -2.08 -14.49 4.19
C PHE A 20 -1.65 -15.17 2.90
N ARG A 21 -1.68 -16.51 2.85
CA ARG A 21 -1.25 -17.26 1.69
C ARG A 21 -2.08 -16.92 0.46
N VAL A 22 -3.40 -16.75 0.60
CA VAL A 22 -4.29 -16.42 -0.52
C VAL A 22 -3.94 -15.04 -1.08
N THR A 23 -3.80 -14.04 -0.21
CA THR A 23 -3.48 -12.67 -0.65
C THR A 23 -2.09 -12.59 -1.27
N VAL A 24 -1.10 -13.30 -0.72
CA VAL A 24 0.26 -13.38 -1.28
C VAL A 24 0.26 -14.11 -2.63
N GLU A 25 -0.48 -15.21 -2.77
CA GLU A 25 -0.60 -15.93 -4.03
C GLU A 25 -1.24 -15.08 -5.12
N ILE A 26 -2.25 -14.28 -4.79
CA ILE A 26 -2.89 -13.38 -5.76
C ILE A 26 -1.90 -12.30 -6.20
N LEU A 27 -1.26 -11.60 -5.25
CA LEU A 27 -0.24 -10.59 -5.56
C LEU A 27 0.95 -11.16 -6.37
N SER A 28 1.26 -12.44 -6.20
CA SER A 28 2.37 -13.10 -6.91
C SER A 28 2.00 -13.61 -8.30
N LYS A 29 0.72 -13.92 -8.56
CA LYS A 29 0.23 -14.46 -9.83
C LYS A 29 -0.26 -13.39 -10.79
N GLU A 30 -0.62 -12.23 -10.26
CA GLU A 30 -1.23 -11.13 -11.00
C GLU A 30 -0.12 -10.38 -11.76
N LYS A 31 0.06 -10.72 -13.05
CA LYS A 31 1.05 -10.09 -13.94
C LYS A 31 0.80 -8.58 -14.14
N ASP A 32 -0.43 -8.13 -13.89
CA ASP A 32 -0.91 -6.76 -14.08
C ASP A 32 -1.57 -6.23 -12.79
N VAL A 33 -0.90 -6.29 -11.63
CA VAL A 33 -1.39 -5.58 -10.44
C VAL A 33 -1.41 -4.08 -10.76
N THR A 34 -2.60 -3.54 -11.00
CA THR A 34 -2.77 -2.11 -11.19
C THR A 34 -2.57 -1.39 -9.85
N ALA A 35 -2.02 -0.16 -9.89
CA ALA A 35 -1.83 0.65 -8.70
C ALA A 35 -3.14 0.89 -7.91
N SER A 36 -4.30 0.83 -8.59
CA SER A 36 -5.64 0.91 -7.98
C SER A 36 -6.01 -0.36 -7.20
N LEU A 37 -5.63 -1.54 -7.69
CA LEU A 37 -5.91 -2.83 -7.02
C LEU A 37 -5.08 -3.01 -5.74
N LEU A 38 -3.94 -2.32 -5.64
CA LEU A 38 -3.08 -2.37 -4.46
C LEU A 38 -3.80 -1.95 -3.18
N LEU A 39 -4.72 -0.98 -3.24
CA LEU A 39 -5.49 -0.55 -2.07
C LEU A 39 -6.49 -1.63 -1.62
N VAL A 40 -7.09 -2.36 -2.56
CA VAL A 40 -8.01 -3.47 -2.28
C VAL A 40 -7.26 -4.65 -1.67
N ARG A 41 -6.11 -5.02 -2.24
CA ARG A 41 -5.27 -6.09 -1.67
C ARG A 41 -4.78 -5.71 -0.29
N ARG A 42 -4.43 -4.44 -0.08
CA ARG A 42 -4.05 -3.94 1.24
C ARG A 42 -5.17 -4.09 2.27
N SER A 43 -6.43 -3.80 1.92
CA SER A 43 -7.55 -4.02 2.85
C SER A 43 -7.73 -5.50 3.18
N GLU A 44 -7.59 -6.40 2.20
CA GLU A 44 -7.67 -7.85 2.44
C GLU A 44 -6.57 -8.34 3.40
N ILE A 45 -5.33 -7.84 3.28
CA ILE A 45 -4.24 -8.17 4.22
C ILE A 45 -4.55 -7.60 5.61
N LYS A 46 -5.17 -6.42 5.71
CA LYS A 46 -5.55 -5.79 6.98
C LYS A 46 -6.64 -6.56 7.70
N GLU A 47 -7.55 -7.20 6.97
CA GLU A 47 -8.64 -8.00 7.54
C GLU A 47 -8.15 -9.34 8.11
N CYS A 48 -7.12 -9.96 7.51
CA CYS A 48 -6.57 -11.24 7.96
C CYS A 48 -6.19 -11.29 9.46
N PRO A 49 -5.49 -10.29 10.03
CA PRO A 49 -5.16 -10.25 11.45
C PRO A 49 -6.26 -9.63 12.33
N THR A 50 -7.53 -9.55 11.89
CA THR A 50 -8.61 -9.07 12.76
C THR A 50 -8.86 -10.09 13.88
N PRO A 51 -8.79 -9.67 15.17
CA PRO A 51 -9.05 -10.56 16.29
C PRO A 51 -10.48 -11.08 16.31
N SER A 52 -10.64 -12.36 16.63
CA SER A 52 -11.92 -13.02 16.86
C SER A 52 -12.08 -13.38 18.35
N ASN A 53 -13.33 -13.44 18.81
CA ASN A 53 -13.66 -13.90 20.16
C ASN A 53 -13.28 -15.37 20.38
N GLN A 54 -13.11 -16.14 19.30
CA GLN A 54 -12.68 -17.53 19.33
C GLN A 54 -11.16 -17.70 19.38
N ASP A 55 -10.39 -16.62 19.14
CA ASP A 55 -8.93 -16.71 19.16
C ASP A 55 -8.42 -16.96 20.58
N SER A 56 -7.41 -17.81 20.71
CA SER A 56 -6.63 -17.92 21.94
C SER A 56 -5.94 -16.60 22.26
N GLN A 57 -5.61 -16.40 23.53
CA GLN A 57 -4.93 -15.18 23.99
C GLN A 57 -3.63 -14.93 23.22
N MET A 58 -2.86 -15.98 22.91
CA MET A 58 -1.62 -15.87 22.16
C MET A 58 -1.86 -15.35 20.74
N VAL A 59 -2.77 -15.99 20.00
CA VAL A 59 -3.10 -15.60 18.61
C VAL A 59 -3.69 -14.20 18.57
N ARG A 60 -4.56 -13.87 19.53
CA ARG A 60 -5.11 -12.52 19.69
C ARG A 60 -4.01 -11.47 19.87
N CYS A 61 -3.07 -11.69 20.80
CA CYS A 61 -1.95 -10.77 21.01
C CYS A 61 -1.05 -10.65 19.76
N MET A 62 -0.86 -11.72 18.98
CA MET A 62 -0.10 -11.67 17.73
C MET A 62 -0.83 -10.82 16.67
N LYS A 63 -2.12 -11.08 16.47
CA LYS A 63 -3.00 -10.34 15.56
C LYS A 63 -3.02 -8.85 15.87
N GLU A 64 -3.24 -8.48 17.13
CA GLU A 64 -3.20 -7.10 17.61
C GLU A 64 -1.85 -6.43 17.35
N ARG A 65 -0.73 -7.12 17.63
CA ARG A 65 0.61 -6.59 17.34
C ARG A 65 0.84 -6.37 15.85
N MET A 66 0.34 -7.27 15.00
CA MET A 66 0.43 -7.12 13.54
C MET A 66 -0.40 -5.93 13.05
N LEU A 67 -1.64 -5.78 13.52
CA LEU A 67 -2.50 -4.64 13.21
C LEU A 67 -1.86 -3.31 13.64
N ASN A 68 -1.32 -3.24 14.85
CA ASN A 68 -0.66 -2.04 15.37
C ASN A 68 0.57 -1.60 14.54
N LYS A 69 1.18 -2.52 13.79
CA LYS A 69 2.31 -2.23 12.89
C LYS A 69 1.90 -2.18 11.42
N PHE A 70 0.64 -2.42 11.10
CA PHE A 70 0.17 -2.58 9.73
C PHE A 70 0.36 -1.30 8.90
N GLU A 71 -0.14 -0.17 9.40
CA GLU A 71 -0.05 1.12 8.71
C GLU A 71 1.40 1.55 8.45
N HIS A 72 2.32 1.17 9.34
CA HIS A 72 3.75 1.45 9.18
C HIS A 72 4.44 0.54 8.16
N ARG A 73 4.07 -0.75 8.11
CA ARG A 73 4.67 -1.73 7.17
C ARG A 73 4.08 -1.66 5.77
N PHE A 74 2.80 -1.32 5.68
CA PHE A 74 2.05 -1.20 4.43
C PHE A 74 1.39 0.18 4.39
N PRO A 75 2.15 1.27 4.23
CA PRO A 75 1.57 2.60 4.10
C PRO A 75 0.70 2.69 2.83
N VAL A 76 -0.29 3.59 2.85
CA VAL A 76 -1.08 3.92 1.66
C VAL A 76 -0.24 4.82 0.75
N PRO A 77 0.18 4.37 -0.45
CA PRO A 77 0.99 5.19 -1.34
C PRO A 77 0.14 6.23 -2.08
N GLU A 78 0.66 7.45 -2.24
CA GLU A 78 -0.01 8.53 -2.98
C GLU A 78 -0.41 8.13 -4.41
N HIS A 79 0.49 7.45 -5.14
CA HIS A 79 0.21 7.03 -6.51
C HIS A 79 -0.94 6.01 -6.59
N SER A 80 -1.12 5.17 -5.58
CA SER A 80 -2.25 4.24 -5.49
C SER A 80 -3.56 4.95 -5.20
N VAL A 81 -3.51 6.02 -4.39
CA VAL A 81 -4.67 6.91 -4.16
C VAL A 81 -5.05 7.63 -5.46
N ALA A 82 -4.07 8.18 -6.20
CA ALA A 82 -4.31 8.81 -7.49
C ALA A 82 -4.91 7.83 -8.50
N ALA A 83 -4.34 6.62 -8.59
CA ALA A 83 -4.85 5.57 -9.47
C ALA A 83 -6.28 5.15 -9.11
N ALA A 84 -6.61 5.01 -7.81
CA ALA A 84 -7.95 4.67 -7.37
C ALA A 84 -8.97 5.79 -7.63
N LEU A 85 -8.58 7.06 -7.48
CA LEU A 85 -9.43 8.21 -7.81
C LEU A 85 -9.71 8.34 -9.31
N LEU A 86 -8.77 7.90 -10.16
CA LEU A 86 -8.91 7.92 -11.62
C LEU A 86 -9.60 6.67 -12.19
N ASP A 87 -9.74 5.60 -11.39
CA ASP A 87 -10.42 4.36 -11.78
C ASP A 87 -11.87 4.36 -11.25
N PRO A 88 -12.89 4.44 -12.11
CA PRO A 88 -14.29 4.49 -11.69
C PRO A 88 -14.72 3.33 -10.79
N ARG A 89 -14.05 2.18 -10.87
CA ARG A 89 -14.35 1.00 -10.07
C ARG A 89 -14.01 1.16 -8.59
N PHE A 90 -13.16 2.14 -8.25
CA PHE A 90 -12.54 2.28 -6.92
C PHE A 90 -12.77 3.65 -6.27
N GLN A 91 -13.73 4.44 -6.77
CA GLN A 91 -13.99 5.81 -6.30
C GLN A 91 -14.42 5.89 -4.82
N ASN A 92 -14.99 4.81 -4.27
CA ASN A 92 -15.52 4.77 -2.90
C ASN A 92 -14.69 3.88 -1.95
N LEU A 93 -13.40 3.70 -2.23
CA LEU A 93 -12.54 2.95 -1.31
C LEU A 93 -12.33 3.74 -0.01
N THR A 94 -12.69 3.15 1.12
CA THR A 94 -12.49 3.74 2.46
C THR A 94 -11.05 4.13 2.75
N ALA A 95 -10.07 3.42 2.17
CA ALA A 95 -8.66 3.77 2.27
C ALA A 95 -8.33 5.12 1.62
N VAL A 96 -9.00 5.46 0.51
CA VAL A 96 -8.86 6.75 -0.17
C VAL A 96 -9.51 7.86 0.63
N GLU A 97 -10.74 7.65 1.12
CA GLU A 97 -11.44 8.61 1.96
C GLU A 97 -10.67 8.92 3.25
N HIS A 98 -10.17 7.89 3.92
CA HIS A 98 -9.35 8.04 5.13
C HIS A 98 -8.05 8.81 4.84
N TYR A 99 -7.39 8.52 3.72
CA TYR A 99 -6.18 9.23 3.30
C TYR A 99 -6.47 10.72 3.07
N LEU A 100 -7.52 11.05 2.30
CA LEU A 100 -7.89 12.43 1.99
C LEU A 100 -8.30 13.21 3.24
N THR A 101 -9.05 12.57 4.14
CA THR A 101 -9.48 13.16 5.42
C THR A 101 -8.28 13.44 6.34
N THR A 102 -7.36 12.48 6.45
CA THR A 102 -6.14 12.62 7.28
C THR A 102 -5.28 13.79 6.79
N ASN A 103 -5.22 13.98 5.47
CA ASN A 103 -4.43 15.05 4.85
C ASN A 103 -5.22 16.34 4.60
N ILE A 104 -6.49 16.42 5.04
CA ILE A 104 -7.36 17.60 4.95
C ILE A 104 -7.40 18.15 3.51
N MET A 105 -7.71 17.28 2.55
CA MET A 105 -7.71 17.63 1.13
C MET A 105 -8.87 16.96 0.40
N THR A 106 -9.36 17.60 -0.65
CA THR A 106 -10.34 17.00 -1.56
C THR A 106 -9.66 16.18 -2.66
N SER A 107 -10.39 15.27 -3.29
CA SER A 107 -9.90 14.49 -4.43
C SER A 107 -9.36 15.39 -5.56
N PHE A 108 -10.02 16.51 -5.83
CA PHE A 108 -9.59 17.47 -6.84
C PHE A 108 -8.28 18.16 -6.46
N GLN A 109 -8.16 18.62 -5.21
CA GLN A 109 -6.92 19.25 -4.71
C GLN A 109 -5.74 18.27 -4.76
N PHE A 110 -5.98 17.02 -4.35
CA PHE A 110 -4.97 15.97 -4.40
C PHE A 110 -4.52 15.66 -5.83
N LEU A 111 -5.44 15.44 -6.77
CA LEU A 111 -5.08 15.15 -8.16
C LEU A 111 -4.34 16.33 -8.82
N THR A 112 -4.75 17.56 -8.52
CA THR A 112 -4.09 18.78 -9.03
C THR A 112 -2.65 18.87 -8.53
N SER A 113 -2.41 18.62 -7.24
CA SER A 113 -1.06 18.68 -6.66
C SER A 113 -0.13 17.61 -7.25
N GLN A 114 -0.65 16.43 -7.59
CA GLN A 114 0.12 15.38 -8.27
C GLN A 114 0.53 15.80 -9.69
N VAL A 115 -0.35 16.47 -10.44
CA VAL A 115 -0.03 17.01 -11.78
C VAL A 115 0.99 18.13 -11.71
N GLU A 116 0.84 19.07 -10.77
CA GLU A 116 1.77 20.18 -10.59
C GLU A 116 3.17 19.69 -10.17
N SER A 117 3.23 18.72 -9.25
CA SER A 117 4.48 18.11 -8.80
C SER A 117 5.20 17.40 -9.95
N THR A 118 4.45 16.68 -10.79
CA THR A 118 5.00 16.00 -11.99
C THR A 118 5.50 17.01 -13.04
N SER A 119 4.81 18.15 -13.18
CA SER A 119 5.17 19.20 -14.14
C SER A 119 6.47 19.91 -13.76
N ARG A 120 6.69 20.15 -12.46
CA ARG A 120 7.96 20.72 -11.95
C ARG A 120 9.15 19.82 -12.22
N VAL A 121 9.00 18.50 -12.12
CA VAL A 121 10.06 17.53 -12.42
C VAL A 121 10.45 17.59 -13.90
N LYS A 122 9.48 17.69 -14.82
CA LYS A 122 9.75 17.82 -16.27
C LYS A 122 10.49 19.12 -16.60
N THR A 123 10.12 20.24 -15.99
CA THR A 123 10.82 21.52 -16.21
C THR A 123 12.26 21.47 -15.70
N PHE A 124 12.51 20.82 -14.58
CA PHE A 124 13.86 20.69 -14.02
C PHE A 124 14.76 19.75 -14.85
N THR A 125 14.23 18.63 -15.36
CA THR A 125 14.98 17.71 -16.23
C THR A 125 15.28 18.34 -17.60
N VAL A 126 14.34 19.07 -18.20
CA VAL A 126 14.59 19.81 -19.45
C VAL A 126 15.65 20.89 -19.25
N ASN A 127 15.64 21.60 -18.12
CA ASN A 127 16.65 22.60 -17.83
C ASN A 127 18.03 21.98 -17.53
N ALA A 128 18.10 20.86 -16.81
CA ALA A 128 19.37 20.16 -16.56
C ALA A 128 19.98 19.59 -17.86
N LEU A 129 19.15 19.08 -18.78
CA LEU A 129 19.59 18.63 -20.11
C LEU A 129 20.06 19.80 -21.01
N ARG A 130 19.44 20.98 -20.90
CA ARG A 130 19.90 22.20 -21.61
C ARG A 130 21.22 22.75 -21.05
N VAL A 131 21.42 22.69 -19.74
CA VAL A 131 22.66 23.16 -19.10
C VAL A 131 23.84 22.24 -19.43
N THR A 132 23.63 20.92 -19.51
CA THR A 132 24.67 19.97 -19.94
C THR A 132 25.00 20.09 -21.42
N SER A 133 24.00 20.28 -22.29
CA SER A 133 24.22 20.53 -23.73
C SER A 133 24.97 21.83 -24.02
N THR A 134 24.78 22.89 -23.23
CA THR A 134 25.49 24.17 -23.42
C THR A 134 26.92 24.16 -22.84
N ALA A 135 27.20 23.30 -21.85
CA ALA A 135 28.55 23.10 -21.31
C ALA A 135 29.47 22.36 -22.29
N GLU A 136 28.95 21.38 -23.04
CA GLU A 136 29.74 20.65 -24.06
C GLU A 136 30.11 21.53 -25.26
N THR A 137 29.26 22.49 -25.64
CA THR A 137 29.54 23.41 -26.74
C THR A 137 30.56 24.49 -26.37
N ARG A 138 30.67 24.87 -25.09
CA ARG A 138 31.66 25.84 -24.60
C ARG A 138 33.05 25.25 -24.31
N SER A 139 33.18 23.93 -24.21
CA SER A 139 34.47 23.25 -24.02
C SER A 139 35.22 22.98 -25.34
N ARG A 140 34.65 23.35 -26.49
CA ARG A 140 35.22 23.12 -27.84
C ARG A 140 35.63 24.39 -28.59
N PHE A 141 35.68 25.53 -27.91
CA PHE A 141 36.21 26.79 -28.45
C PHE A 141 37.30 27.33 -27.52
#